data_AF-A0A520BX90-F1
#
_entry.id   AF-A0A520BX90-F1
#
_cell.length_a   1.000
_cell.length_b   1.000
_cell.length_c   1.000
_cell.angle_alpha   90.00
_cell.angle_beta   90.00
_cell.angle_gamma   90.00
#
_symmetry.space_group_name_H-M   'P 1'
#
loop_
_entity.id
_entity.type
_entity.pdbx_description
1 polymer ?
#
loop_
_entity_poly.entity_id
_entity_poly.type
_entity_poly.pdbx_seq_one_letter_code
_entity_poly.pdbx_strand_id
1 'polypeptide(L)'
;MKNLKKILAGLLALIVVCGIVFTTSALKSEKKVTTLKYRFIGTSDADLDDPLKWQNVSSQPNPESCNPGTELPCLVVFEDDEYDNIADFYNTHPTSSDMFTTTNVASRKN
;
A
#
# COMPACT_ATOMS: atom_id res chain seq x y z
N MET A 1 0.82 -37.46 70.32
CA MET A 1 0.63 -38.40 69.19
C MET A 1 -0.49 -37.89 68.31
N LYS A 2 -0.27 -37.91 66.98
CA LYS A 2 -1.26 -37.79 65.87
C LYS A 2 -1.96 -36.42 65.80
N ASN A 3 -1.64 -35.53 64.86
CA ASN A 3 -1.93 -35.68 63.43
C ASN A 3 -0.87 -34.99 62.54
N LEU A 4 0.22 -35.71 62.25
CA LEU A 4 0.89 -35.61 60.96
C LEU A 4 -0.08 -36.10 59.87
N LYS A 5 0.02 -35.52 58.66
CA LYS A 5 -0.69 -35.85 57.40
C LYS A 5 -1.98 -35.05 57.18
N LYS A 6 -1.89 -33.84 56.59
CA LYS A 6 -2.89 -33.39 55.58
C LYS A 6 -2.62 -32.09 54.81
N ILE A 7 -1.55 -31.33 55.01
CA ILE A 7 -1.30 -30.12 54.18
C ILE A 7 0.10 -30.11 53.56
N LEU A 8 0.63 -31.30 53.32
CA LEU A 8 1.74 -31.57 52.41
C LEU A 8 1.23 -31.61 50.94
N ALA A 9 0.36 -30.67 50.56
CA ALA A 9 -0.38 -30.68 49.29
C ALA A 9 -0.42 -29.31 48.59
N GLY A 10 0.65 -28.54 48.73
CA GLY A 10 0.93 -27.34 47.95
C GLY A 10 2.35 -26.90 48.23
N LEU A 11 3.35 -27.77 48.12
CA LEU A 11 3.91 -28.19 46.82
C LEU A 11 4.10 -26.94 45.94
N LEU A 12 5.23 -26.26 46.10
CA LEU A 12 6.32 -26.42 45.15
C LEU A 12 5.94 -25.90 43.75
N ALA A 13 6.15 -24.61 43.52
CA ALA A 13 6.51 -24.07 42.21
C ALA A 13 7.02 -22.63 42.45
N LEU A 14 8.33 -22.37 42.50
CA LEU A 14 9.18 -22.21 41.30
C LEU A 14 8.56 -21.05 40.48
N ILE A 15 9.15 -19.86 40.37
CA ILE A 15 10.27 -19.59 39.46
C ILE A 15 10.70 -18.13 39.68
N VAL A 16 11.97 -17.97 40.03
CA VAL A 16 12.81 -16.80 39.74
C VAL A 16 12.66 -16.43 38.26
N VAL A 17 12.55 -15.16 37.87
CA VAL A 17 13.27 -14.58 36.71
C VAL A 17 12.64 -13.24 36.28
N CYS A 18 13.52 -12.24 36.21
CA CYS A 18 13.59 -11.10 35.29
C CYS A 18 12.34 -10.25 34.99
N GLY A 19 12.48 -8.98 35.39
CA GLY A 19 12.47 -7.85 34.47
C GLY A 19 11.47 -7.93 33.32
N ILE A 20 10.32 -7.32 33.51
CA ILE A 20 9.54 -6.82 32.37
C ILE A 20 9.35 -5.34 32.65
N VAL A 21 10.38 -4.59 32.25
CA VAL A 21 10.21 -3.21 31.83
C VAL A 21 9.15 -3.28 30.74
N PHE A 22 7.92 -2.89 31.03
CA PHE A 22 6.99 -2.53 29.97
C PHE A 22 7.49 -1.21 29.41
N THR A 23 8.61 -1.23 28.68
CA THR A 23 8.76 -0.31 27.58
C THR A 23 7.63 -0.71 26.66
N THR A 24 6.50 -0.03 26.77
CA THR A 24 5.57 0.08 25.67
C THR A 24 6.39 0.73 24.56
N SER A 25 7.13 -0.09 23.82
CA SER A 25 7.64 0.28 22.51
C SER A 25 6.38 0.66 21.78
N ALA A 26 6.15 1.96 21.68
CA ALA A 26 5.26 2.53 20.71
C ALA A 26 5.80 2.03 19.38
N LEU A 27 5.27 0.89 18.94
CA LEU A 27 5.35 0.45 17.56
C LEU A 27 4.64 1.56 16.82
N LYS A 28 5.39 2.59 16.43
CA LYS A 28 5.00 3.47 15.35
C LYS A 28 4.86 2.52 14.18
N SER A 29 3.64 2.04 13.95
CA SER A 29 3.28 1.49 12.65
C SER A 29 3.46 2.64 11.69
N GLU A 30 4.67 2.77 11.15
CA GLU A 30 4.90 3.56 9.95
C GLU A 30 3.85 3.04 8.97
N LYS A 31 2.91 3.93 8.58
CA LYS A 31 1.83 3.58 7.66
C LYS A 31 2.52 2.93 6.47
N LYS A 32 2.21 1.66 6.21
CA LYS A 32 2.81 0.95 5.09
C LYS A 32 2.33 1.62 3.82
N VAL A 33 3.21 2.40 3.19
CA VAL A 33 2.96 3.03 1.91
C VAL A 33 2.65 1.94 0.89
N THR A 34 1.57 2.14 0.14
CA THR A 34 1.05 1.20 -0.85
C THR A 34 1.19 1.78 -2.23
N THR A 35 1.88 1.07 -3.12
CA THR A 35 1.97 1.45 -4.53
C THR A 35 0.64 1.21 -5.24
N LEU A 36 0.09 2.26 -5.82
CA LEU A 36 -1.08 2.23 -6.67
C LEU A 36 -0.66 2.17 -8.15
N LYS A 37 -1.38 1.37 -8.94
CA LYS A 37 -1.13 1.19 -10.37
C LYS A 37 -2.45 1.27 -11.14
N TYR A 38 -2.49 2.13 -12.14
CA TYR A 38 -3.67 2.32 -12.99
C TYR A 38 -3.31 2.23 -14.47
N ARG A 39 -4.08 1.44 -15.22
CA ARG A 39 -3.97 1.33 -16.67
C ARG A 39 -5.04 2.17 -17.33
N PHE A 40 -4.64 3.08 -18.21
CA PHE A 40 -5.55 3.88 -19.01
C PHE A 40 -6.09 3.08 -20.19
N ILE A 41 -7.42 2.94 -20.26
CA ILE A 41 -8.14 2.26 -21.33
C ILE A 41 -8.88 3.23 -22.27
N GLY A 42 -8.85 4.54 -21.97
CA GLY A 42 -9.38 5.58 -22.86
C GLY A 42 -8.60 5.71 -24.17
N THR A 43 -9.12 6.47 -25.12
CA THR A 43 -8.56 6.58 -26.48
C THR A 43 -8.17 8.01 -26.85
N SER A 44 -8.34 8.96 -25.93
CA SER A 44 -8.05 10.37 -26.16
C SER A 44 -7.71 11.09 -24.86
N ASP A 45 -7.13 12.29 -24.96
CA ASP A 45 -6.92 13.18 -23.80
C ASP A 45 -8.23 13.53 -23.07
N ALA A 46 -9.34 13.65 -23.81
CA ALA A 46 -10.67 13.93 -23.24
C ALA A 46 -11.24 12.78 -22.40
N ASP A 47 -10.59 11.61 -22.40
CA ASP A 47 -10.96 10.47 -21.55
C ASP A 47 -10.16 10.46 -20.23
N LEU A 48 -9.15 11.33 -20.05
CA LEU A 48 -8.21 11.26 -18.92
C LEU A 48 -8.86 11.57 -17.57
N ASP A 49 -9.90 12.40 -17.54
CA ASP A 49 -10.66 12.78 -16.35
C ASP A 49 -11.84 11.83 -16.07
N ASP A 50 -12.08 10.83 -16.92
CA ASP A 50 -13.11 9.81 -16.71
C ASP A 50 -12.54 8.65 -15.87
N PRO A 51 -12.97 8.46 -14.60
CA PRO A 51 -12.47 7.38 -13.75
C PRO A 51 -12.79 5.99 -14.31
N LEU A 52 -13.80 5.84 -15.18
CA LEU A 52 -14.13 4.57 -15.83
C LEU A 52 -13.12 4.19 -16.92
N LYS A 53 -12.29 5.16 -17.36
CA LYS A 53 -11.21 4.94 -18.33
C LYS A 53 -9.89 4.58 -17.66
N TRP A 54 -9.89 4.38 -16.34
CA TRP A 54 -8.75 3.93 -15.57
C TRP A 54 -9.03 2.61 -14.87
N GLN A 55 -8.34 1.56 -15.29
CA GLN A 55 -8.42 0.25 -14.67
C GLN A 55 -7.39 0.15 -13.54
N ASN A 56 -7.84 -0.07 -12.30
CA ASN A 56 -6.94 -0.38 -11.19
C ASN A 56 -6.29 -1.76 -11.40
N VAL A 57 -4.96 -1.79 -11.48
CA VAL A 57 -4.13 -2.99 -11.65
C VAL A 57 -3.10 -3.15 -10.53
N SER A 58 -3.34 -2.52 -9.37
CA SER A 58 -2.40 -2.48 -8.23
C SER A 58 -2.13 -3.87 -7.64
N SER A 59 -3.08 -4.80 -7.76
CA SER A 59 -2.91 -6.19 -7.32
C SER A 59 -1.99 -7.01 -8.25
N GLN A 60 -1.68 -6.51 -9.45
CA GLN A 60 -0.76 -7.18 -10.37
C GLN A 60 0.68 -6.81 -10.00
N PRO A 61 1.57 -7.79 -9.79
CA PRO A 61 2.97 -7.51 -9.45
C PRO A 61 3.67 -6.79 -10.62
N ASN A 62 3.47 -7.29 -11.84
CA ASN A 62 4.03 -6.75 -13.08
C ASN A 62 2.91 -6.58 -14.13
N PRO A 63 2.09 -5.52 -14.03
CA PRO A 63 1.05 -5.27 -15.02
C PRO A 63 1.67 -5.02 -16.39
N GLU A 64 1.13 -5.67 -17.41
CA GLU A 64 1.59 -5.52 -18.79
C GLU A 64 1.45 -4.06 -19.25
N SER A 65 2.44 -3.59 -20.02
CA SER A 65 2.30 -2.31 -20.72
C SER A 65 1.29 -2.45 -21.86
N CYS A 66 0.68 -1.34 -22.26
CA CYS A 66 -0.15 -1.25 -23.45
C CYS A 66 0.73 -1.34 -24.70
N ASN A 67 0.08 -1.39 -25.86
CA ASN A 67 0.73 -1.22 -27.15
C ASN A 67 1.59 0.05 -27.13
N PRO A 68 2.90 -0.06 -27.41
CA PRO A 68 3.82 1.06 -27.25
C PRO A 68 3.45 2.19 -28.21
N GLY A 69 3.51 3.40 -27.66
CA GLY A 69 3.21 4.64 -28.37
C GLY A 69 3.68 5.85 -27.56
N THR A 70 3.32 7.06 -27.99
CA THR A 70 3.84 8.29 -27.36
C THR A 70 2.78 9.33 -27.00
N GLU A 71 1.54 9.15 -27.41
CA GLU A 71 0.50 10.18 -27.35
C GLU A 71 -0.25 10.18 -26.01
N LEU A 72 -0.55 9.01 -25.46
CA LEU A 72 -1.37 8.86 -24.26
C LEU A 72 -0.64 8.09 -23.16
N PRO A 73 -0.91 8.36 -21.87
CA PRO A 73 -0.45 7.50 -20.79
C PRO A 73 -1.06 6.12 -20.96
N CYS A 74 -0.27 5.10 -20.66
CA CYS A 74 -0.76 3.73 -20.59
C CYS A 74 -0.84 3.27 -19.14
N LEU A 75 0.29 3.30 -18.43
CA LEU A 75 0.40 2.82 -17.07
C LEU A 75 0.91 3.96 -16.21
N VAL A 76 0.13 4.29 -15.18
CA VAL A 76 0.47 5.27 -14.17
C VAL A 76 0.72 4.54 -12.85
N VAL A 77 1.80 4.91 -12.17
CA VAL A 77 2.26 4.33 -10.92
C VAL A 77 2.66 5.44 -9.96
N PHE A 78 2.10 5.40 -8.75
CA PHE A 78 2.42 6.32 -7.66
C PHE A 78 2.16 5.65 -6.31
N GLU A 79 2.66 6.26 -5.25
CA GLU A 79 2.41 5.83 -3.88
C GLU A 79 1.15 6.50 -3.29
N ASP A 80 0.48 5.82 -2.34
CA ASP A 80 -0.76 6.31 -1.71
C ASP A 80 -0.56 7.48 -0.72
N ASP A 81 0.68 7.95 -0.56
CA ASP A 81 1.03 9.20 0.12
C ASP A 81 1.33 10.36 -0.85
N GLU A 82 1.53 10.08 -2.14
CA GLU A 82 1.57 11.08 -3.21
C GLU A 82 0.15 11.46 -3.68
N TYR A 83 -0.69 10.46 -3.94
CA TYR A 83 -2.07 10.62 -4.41
C TYR A 83 -2.95 9.50 -3.83
N ASP A 84 -4.14 9.82 -3.32
CA ASP A 84 -5.01 8.79 -2.73
C ASP A 84 -5.59 7.85 -3.81
N ASN A 85 -5.80 8.36 -5.02
CA ASN A 85 -6.34 7.61 -6.15
C ASN A 85 -6.03 8.27 -7.51
N ILE A 86 -6.48 7.65 -8.60
CA ILE A 86 -6.20 8.15 -9.96
C ILE A 86 -6.86 9.50 -10.26
N ALA A 87 -7.97 9.84 -9.60
CA ALA A 87 -8.62 11.13 -9.78
C ALA A 87 -7.78 12.28 -9.22
N ASP A 88 -7.15 12.10 -8.07
CA ASP A 88 -6.25 13.12 -7.52
C ASP A 88 -5.06 13.38 -8.44
N PHE A 89 -4.54 12.31 -9.07
CA PHE A 89 -3.49 12.42 -10.07
C PHE A 89 -3.95 13.20 -11.32
N TYR A 90 -5.03 12.80 -12.00
CA TYR A 90 -5.45 13.53 -13.21
C TYR A 90 -5.99 14.94 -12.91
N ASN A 91 -6.51 15.21 -11.71
CA ASN A 91 -6.95 16.56 -11.34
C ASN A 91 -5.79 17.54 -11.16
N THR A 92 -4.58 17.03 -10.85
CA THR A 92 -3.35 17.83 -10.74
C THR A 92 -2.53 17.83 -12.04
N HIS A 93 -2.73 16.83 -12.90
CA HIS A 93 -2.10 16.67 -14.22
C HIS A 93 -3.17 16.43 -15.29
N PRO A 94 -3.94 17.45 -15.69
CA PRO A 94 -5.17 17.28 -16.47
C PRO A 94 -4.95 16.86 -17.93
N THR A 95 -3.74 17.04 -18.46
CA THR A 95 -3.41 16.66 -19.84
C THR A 95 -2.35 15.57 -19.87
N SER A 96 -2.32 14.79 -20.95
CA SER A 96 -1.26 13.81 -21.23
C SER A 96 0.13 14.45 -21.17
N SER A 97 0.25 15.68 -21.71
CA SER A 97 1.49 16.45 -21.69
C SER A 97 1.95 16.78 -20.26
N ASP A 98 1.04 17.19 -19.38
CA ASP A 98 1.35 17.46 -17.97
C ASP A 98 1.78 16.18 -17.26
N MET A 99 1.02 15.08 -17.44
CA MET A 99 1.34 13.78 -16.86
C MET A 99 2.73 13.29 -17.29
N PHE A 100 3.13 13.54 -18.55
CA PHE A 100 4.44 13.15 -19.08
C PHE A 100 5.62 13.95 -18.52
N THR A 101 5.36 15.07 -17.83
CA THR A 101 6.40 15.79 -17.08
C THR A 101 6.71 15.11 -15.75
N THR A 102 5.83 14.22 -15.28
CA THR A 102 6.01 13.44 -14.04
C THR A 102 6.83 12.18 -14.28
N THR A 103 7.32 11.58 -13.18
CA THR A 103 7.90 10.23 -13.19
C THR A 103 6.87 9.14 -12.99
N ASN A 104 5.59 9.48 -12.79
CA ASN A 104 4.53 8.53 -12.47
C ASN A 104 4.00 7.79 -13.71
N VAL A 105 4.23 8.31 -14.93
CA VAL A 105 3.88 7.61 -16.17
C VAL A 105 4.95 6.56 -16.49
N ALA A 106 4.68 5.31 -16.11
CA ALA A 106 5.57 4.18 -16.32
C ALA A 106 5.61 3.72 -17.80
N SER A 107 4.52 3.90 -18.55
CA SER A 107 4.50 3.62 -19.99
C SER A 107 3.45 4.43 -20.75
N ARG A 108 3.58 4.45 -22.08
CA ARG A 108 2.77 5.25 -23.01
C ARG A 108 2.18 4.40 -24.13
N LYS A 109 1.13 4.90 -24.78
CA LYS A 109 0.43 4.27 -25.92
C LYS A 109 0.06 5.28 -27.00
N ASN A 110 -0.38 4.76 -28.15
CA ASN A 110 -1.06 5.50 -29.20
C ASN A 110 -2.58 5.45 -28.97
#